data_AF-A0A843BL73-F1
#
_entry.id   AF-A0A843BL73-F1
#
_cell.length_a   1.000
_cell.length_b   1.000
_cell.length_c   1.000
_cell.angle_alpha   90.00
_cell.angle_beta   90.00
_cell.angle_gamma   90.00
#
_symmetry.space_group_name_H-M   'P 1'
#
loop_
_entity.id
_entity.type
_entity.pdbx_description
1 polymer ?
#
loop_
_entity_poly.entity_id
_entity_poly.type
_entity_poly.pdbx_seq_one_letter_code
_entity_poly.pdbx_strand_id
1 'polypeptide(L)' 'LEVIAEETEAQVLTLSPIEGISSEEFESGATYIGKMRENLAVLRTALACQ' A
#
# COMPACT_ATOMS: atom_id res chain seq x y z
N LEU A 1 -11.89 -6.40 -4.99
CA LEU A 1 -11.70 -4.99 -4.57
C LEU A 1 -12.90 -4.15 -4.97
N GLU A 2 -13.33 -4.27 -6.23
CA GLU A 2 -14.55 -3.64 -6.78
C GLU A 2 -15.78 -3.82 -5.88
N VAL A 3 -16.20 -5.06 -5.59
CA VAL A 3 -17.37 -5.31 -4.70
C VAL A 3 -17.24 -4.67 -3.31
N ILE A 4 -16.03 -4.65 -2.73
CA ILE A 4 -15.83 -4.02 -1.40
C ILE A 4 -16.03 -2.51 -1.52
N ALA A 5 -15.47 -1.88 -2.55
CA ALA A 5 -15.62 -0.44 -2.76
C ALA A 5 -17.07 -0.05 -3.08
N GLU A 6 -17.79 -0.87 -3.86
CA GLU A 6 -19.19 -0.65 -4.22
C GLU A 6 -20.12 -0.77 -3.02
N GLU A 7 -19.95 -1.81 -2.19
CA GLU A 7 -20.85 -2.07 -1.07
C GLU A 7 -20.58 -1.20 0.16
N THR A 8 -19.38 -0.63 0.28
CA THR A 8 -18.97 0.13 1.48
C THR A 8 -18.75 1.62 1.23
N GLU A 9 -18.82 2.05 -0.03
CA GLU A 9 -18.46 3.40 -0.47
C GLU A 9 -17.03 3.82 -0.02
N ALA A 10 -16.16 2.84 0.26
CA ALA A 10 -14.81 3.06 0.76
C ALA A 10 -13.75 2.84 -0.33
N GLN A 11 -12.66 3.60 -0.25
CA GLN A 11 -11.49 3.36 -1.08
C GLN A 11 -10.66 2.21 -0.49
N VAL A 12 -10.22 1.28 -1.34
CA VAL A 12 -9.25 0.25 -0.93
C VAL A 12 -7.83 0.69 -1.30
N LEU A 13 -6.95 0.70 -0.31
CA LEU A 13 -5.53 0.99 -0.45
C LEU A 13 -4.68 -0.21 -0.03
N THR A 14 -3.53 -0.40 -0.65
CA THR A 14 -2.61 -1.51 -0.33
C THR A 14 -1.66 -1.12 0.79
N LEU A 15 -1.59 -1.94 1.83
CA LEU A 15 -0.57 -1.85 2.89
C LEU A 15 0.22 -3.15 2.91
N SER A 16 1.48 -3.11 2.46
CA SER A 16 2.32 -4.31 2.36
C SER A 16 2.90 -4.71 3.72
N PRO A 17 2.87 -5.98 4.14
CA PRO A 17 3.54 -6.44 5.35
C PRO A 17 5.08 -6.54 5.20
N ILE A 18 5.60 -6.42 3.97
CA ILE A 18 7.05 -6.48 3.65
C ILE A 18 7.73 -7.80 4.10
N GLU A 19 6.96 -8.88 4.19
CA GLU A 19 7.49 -10.24 4.48
C GLU A 19 8.16 -10.87 3.25
N GLY A 20 7.84 -10.37 2.06
CA GLY A 20 8.45 -10.77 0.79
C GLY A 20 8.44 -9.61 -0.20
N ILE A 21 9.47 -9.54 -1.02
CA ILE A 21 9.56 -8.64 -2.18
C ILE A 21 9.47 -9.54 -3.41
N SER A 22 8.53 -9.25 -4.31
CA SER A 22 8.44 -10.00 -5.57
C SER A 22 9.69 -9.80 -6.42
N SER A 23 10.00 -10.72 -7.33
CA SER A 23 11.14 -10.56 -8.24
C SER A 23 11.06 -9.27 -9.04
N GLU A 24 9.87 -8.88 -9.48
CA GLU A 24 9.63 -7.63 -10.22
C GLU A 24 9.89 -6.39 -9.35
N GLU A 25 9.45 -6.40 -8.10
CA GLU A 25 9.75 -5.32 -7.15
C GLU A 25 11.24 -5.24 -6.86
N PHE A 26 11.91 -6.38 -6.72
CA PHE A 26 13.35 -6.40 -6.51
C PHE A 26 14.12 -5.86 -7.73
N GLU A 27 13.74 -6.27 -8.94
CA GLU A 27 14.32 -5.81 -10.20
C GLU A 27 14.08 -4.31 -10.46
N SER A 28 12.94 -3.78 -10.00
CA SER A 28 12.64 -2.34 -10.02
C SER A 28 13.33 -1.54 -8.90
N GLY A 29 14.17 -2.19 -8.09
CA GLY A 29 14.97 -1.54 -7.06
C GLY A 29 14.19 -1.26 -5.76
N ALA A 30 13.12 -1.99 -5.50
CA ALA A 30 12.40 -1.88 -4.23
C ALA A 30 13.33 -2.19 -3.06
N THR A 31 13.24 -1.35 -2.03
CA THR A 31 13.96 -1.52 -0.78
C THR A 31 12.97 -1.51 0.37
N TYR A 32 13.35 -2.09 1.51
CA TYR A 32 12.53 -2.05 2.73
C TYR A 32 12.05 -0.63 3.06
N ILE A 33 12.96 0.35 3.05
CA ILE A 33 12.63 1.75 3.36
C ILE A 33 11.73 2.36 2.27
N GLY A 34 11.92 2.00 1.00
CA GLY A 34 11.03 2.40 -0.08
C GLY A 34 9.59 1.93 0.16
N LYS A 35 9.41 0.63 0.41
CA LYS A 35 8.11 0.02 0.71
C LYS A 35 7.47 0.60 1.99
N MET A 36 8.26 0.88 3.03
CA MET A 36 7.75 1.54 4.24
C MET A 36 7.28 2.97 3.98
N ARG A 37 7.92 3.71 3.06
CA ARG A 37 7.46 5.06 2.67
C ARG A 37 6.15 4.99 1.87
N GLU A 38 5.99 4.02 0.99
CA GLU A 38 4.73 3.75 0.29
C GLU A 38 3.60 3.45 1.30
N ASN A 39 3.87 2.54 2.25
CA ASN A 39 2.94 2.22 3.33
C ASN A 39 2.56 3.45 4.17
N LEU A 40 3.54 4.28 4.52
CA LEU A 40 3.29 5.50 5.29
C LEU A 40 2.39 6.50 4.52
N ALA A 41 2.57 6.63 3.21
CA ALA A 41 1.70 7.47 2.38
C ALA A 41 0.25 6.96 2.41
N VAL A 42 0.05 5.65 2.28
CA VAL A 42 -1.27 5.00 2.39
C VAL A 42 -1.91 5.26 3.75
N LEU A 43 -1.14 5.09 4.83
CA LEU A 43 -1.64 5.34 6.19
C LEU A 43 -2.03 6.80 6.41
N ARG A 44 -1.26 7.76 5.86
CA ARG A 44 -1.61 9.18 5.94
C ARG A 44 -2.93 9.50 5.24
N THR A 45 -3.14 8.93 4.06
CA THR A 45 -4.41 9.05 3.32
C THR A 45 -5.57 8.47 4.13
N ALA A 46 -5.41 7.25 4.66
CA ALA A 46 -6.48 6.56 5.39
C ALA A 46 -6.82 7.20 6.75
N LEU A 47 -5.81 7.77 7.43
CA LEU A 47 -5.98 8.39 8.76
C LEU A 47 -6.28 9.90 8.70
N ALA A 48 -6.47 10.46 7.49
CA ALA A 48 -6.79 11.87 7.26
C ALA A 48 -5.80 12.86 7.91
N CYS A 49 -4.51 12.52 7.97
CA CYS A 49 -3.48 13.44 8.44
C CYS A 49 -3.03 14.33 7.29
N GLN A 50 -3.36 15.63 7.36
CA GLN A 50 -2.72 16.69 6.57
C GLN A 50 -1.27 16.91 7.01
#